data_AF-A0A7S1XJF1-F1
#
_entry.id   AF-A0A7S1XJF1-F1
#
_cell.length_a   1.000
_cell.length_b   1.000
_cell.length_c   1.000
_cell.angle_alpha   90.00
_cell.angle_beta   90.00
_cell.angle_gamma   90.00
#
_symmetry.space_group_name_H-M   'P 1'
#
loop_
_entity.id
_entity.type
_entity.pdbx_description
1 polymer ?
#
loop_
_entity_poly.entity_id
_entity_poly.type
_entity_poly.pdbx_seq_one_letter_code
_entity_poly.pdbx_strand_id
1 'polypeptide(L)'
;AALSAEQCLLASARAAKRRGSCVMIASHDKELLRQLNESSNVCVISLQTGGSLRVCPPSKASLERIKRVELKKTCATAQERKAVKAVVVPQTTVRSPSLLHKKRKAKGPNPLSVQRKKAK
;
A
#
# COMPACT_ATOMS: atom_id res chain seq x y z
N ALA A 1 23.68 36.87 21.01
CA ALA A 1 24.63 36.75 19.90
C ALA A 1 23.83 36.60 18.60
N ALA A 2 24.18 37.33 17.55
CA ALA A 2 23.56 37.15 16.24
C ALA A 2 23.98 35.78 15.68
N LEU A 3 23.01 34.99 15.22
CA LEU A 3 23.27 33.70 14.58
C LEU A 3 23.79 33.93 13.15
N SER A 4 24.67 33.05 12.68
CA SER A 4 25.02 33.01 11.26
C SER A 4 23.79 32.72 10.41
N ALA A 5 23.73 33.27 9.20
CA ALA A 5 22.64 33.02 8.25
C ALA A 5 22.44 31.51 7.97
N GLU A 6 23.55 30.77 7.87
CA GLU A 6 23.54 29.31 7.71
C GLU A 6 22.81 28.63 8.89
N GLN A 7 23.18 28.99 10.11
CA GLN A 7 22.58 28.45 11.33
C GLN A 7 21.10 28.80 11.44
N CYS A 8 20.69 29.99 10.99
CA CYS A 8 19.30 30.41 10.96
C CYS A 8 18.47 29.55 9.97
N LEU A 9 19.01 29.27 8.79
CA LEU A 9 18.34 28.42 7.80
C LEU A 9 18.22 26.97 8.28
N LEU A 10 19.27 26.42 8.89
CA LEU A 10 19.24 25.10 9.50
C LEU A 10 18.23 25.03 10.66
N ALA A 11 18.18 26.06 11.51
CA ALA A 11 17.19 26.15 12.58
C ALA A 11 15.76 26.20 12.04
N SER A 12 15.55 26.91 10.94
CA SER A 12 14.26 27.00 10.23
C SER A 12 13.84 25.65 9.64
N ALA A 13 14.76 24.93 9.01
CA ALA A 13 14.53 23.56 8.52
C ALA A 13 14.16 22.59 9.66
N ARG A 14 14.87 22.66 10.79
CA ARG A 14 14.56 21.86 11.99
C ARG A 14 13.21 22.22 12.61
N ALA A 15 12.83 23.49 12.59
CA ALA A 15 11.51 23.94 13.06
C ALA A 15 10.39 23.42 12.15
N ALA A 16 10.58 23.44 10.83
CA ALA A 16 9.64 22.89 9.87
C ALA A 16 9.42 21.39 10.07
N LYS A 17 10.51 20.63 10.26
CA LYS A 17 10.45 19.20 10.59
C LYS A 17 9.61 18.92 11.84
N ARG A 18 9.79 19.71 12.91
CA ARG A 18 9.02 19.59 14.17
C ARG A 18 7.53 19.88 13.98
N ARG A 19 7.20 20.87 13.16
CA ARG A 19 5.80 21.23 12.83
C ARG A 19 5.16 20.30 11.80
N GLY A 20 5.94 19.42 11.17
CA GLY A 20 5.50 18.61 10.05
C GLY A 20 5.26 19.40 8.76
N SER A 21 5.68 20.67 8.70
CA SER A 21 5.58 21.52 7.52
C SER A 21 6.77 21.32 6.58
N CYS A 22 6.59 21.70 5.31
CA CYS A 22 7.66 21.72 4.31
C CYS A 22 8.18 23.16 4.16
N VAL A 23 9.50 23.34 4.06
CA VAL A 23 10.12 24.63 3.73
C VAL A 23 10.96 24.51 2.48
N MET A 24 10.94 25.56 1.66
CA MET A 24 11.79 25.67 0.49
C MET A 24 12.97 26.59 0.81
N ILE A 25 14.19 26.12 0.55
CA ILE A 25 15.41 26.90 0.79
C ILE A 25 16.20 26.94 -0.51
N ALA A 26 16.45 28.15 -1.00
CA ALA A 26 17.32 28.40 -2.13
C ALA A 26 18.70 28.82 -1.63
N SER A 27 19.74 28.11 -2.05
CA SER A 27 21.13 28.46 -1.73
C SER A 27 22.06 27.98 -2.84
N HIS A 28 23.21 28.65 -2.97
CA HIS A 28 24.31 28.21 -3.81
C HIS A 28 25.45 27.54 -3.01
N ASP A 29 25.39 27.61 -1.68
CA ASP A 29 26.39 27.01 -0.80
C ASP A 29 26.22 25.48 -0.75
N LYS A 30 27.17 24.76 -1.36
CA LYS A 30 27.17 23.30 -1.46
C LYS A 30 27.17 22.62 -0.09
N GLU A 31 27.81 23.20 0.92
CA GLU A 31 27.91 22.58 2.23
C GLU A 31 26.57 22.68 2.98
N LEU A 32 25.96 23.86 2.97
CA LEU A 32 24.61 24.05 3.50
C LEU A 32 23.59 23.16 2.76
N LEU A 33 23.66 23.08 1.44
CA LEU A 33 22.77 22.23 0.64
C LEU A 33 22.93 20.75 1.03
N ARG A 34 24.15 20.28 1.29
CA ARG A 34 24.44 18.92 1.75
C ARG A 34 23.76 18.64 3.10
N GLN A 35 23.92 19.54 4.07
CA GLN A 35 23.29 19.41 5.39
C GLN A 35 21.75 19.46 5.31
N LEU A 36 21.19 20.34 4.47
CA LEU A 36 19.75 20.44 4.27
C LEU A 36 19.18 19.20 3.58
N ASN A 37 19.92 18.57 2.68
CA ASN A 37 19.51 17.36 1.97
C ASN A 37 19.47 16.12 2.88
N GLU A 38 20.05 16.15 4.08
CA GLU A 38 19.85 15.07 5.07
C GLU A 38 18.50 15.18 5.77
N SER A 39 17.91 16.39 5.80
CA SER A 39 16.65 16.64 6.47
C SER A 39 15.46 16.18 5.62
N SER A 40 14.50 15.52 6.26
CA SER A 40 13.17 15.32 5.69
C SER A 40 12.37 16.63 5.76
N ASN A 41 11.56 16.92 4.75
CA ASN A 41 10.69 18.11 4.63
C ASN A 41 11.38 19.42 4.27
N VAL A 42 12.54 19.35 3.62
CA VAL A 42 13.19 20.51 3.02
C VAL A 42 13.23 20.31 1.51
N CYS A 43 12.70 21.28 0.76
CA CYS A 43 12.86 21.35 -0.67
C CYS A 43 14.02 22.30 -0.97
N VAL A 44 15.02 21.80 -1.65
CA VAL A 44 16.25 22.55 -1.91
C VAL A 44 16.21 23.08 -3.34
N ILE A 45 16.52 24.36 -3.53
CA ILE A 45 16.65 24.99 -4.85
C ILE A 45 18.11 25.41 -5.02
N SER A 46 18.74 25.00 -6.12
CA SER A 46 20.09 25.40 -6.47
C SER A 46 20.13 26.10 -7.82
N LEU A 47 21.08 27.04 -7.96
CA LEU A 47 21.36 27.68 -9.23
C LEU A 47 22.27 26.77 -10.07
N GLN A 48 21.85 26.41 -11.28
CA GLN A 48 22.67 25.64 -12.21
C GLN A 48 23.59 26.54 -13.04
N THR A 49 24.66 25.93 -13.56
CA THR A 49 25.53 26.53 -14.57
C THR A 49 24.69 26.84 -15.80
N GLY A 50 24.45 28.13 -16.06
CA GLY A 50 23.50 28.59 -17.08
C GLY A 50 22.37 29.49 -16.54
N GLY A 51 22.36 29.78 -15.24
CA GLY A 51 21.46 30.78 -14.64
C GLY A 51 20.04 30.29 -14.37
N SER A 52 19.74 29.01 -14.64
CA SER A 52 18.45 28.41 -14.31
C SER A 52 18.39 27.96 -12.86
N LEU A 53 17.24 28.21 -12.21
CA LEU A 53 16.94 27.65 -10.90
C LEU A 53 16.44 26.22 -11.06
N ARG A 54 17.09 25.29 -10.37
CA ARG A 54 16.68 23.89 -10.34
C ARG A 54 16.21 23.49 -8.96
N VAL A 55 15.03 22.90 -8.92
CA VAL A 55 14.56 22.17 -7.74
C VAL A 55 15.36 20.87 -7.64
N CYS A 56 16.10 20.71 -6.54
CA CYS A 56 16.84 19.48 -6.28
C CYS A 56 15.88 18.31 -6.03
N PRO A 57 16.28 17.08 -6.40
CA PRO A 57 15.49 15.91 -6.08
C PRO A 57 15.31 15.77 -4.56
N PRO A 58 14.21 15.17 -4.10
CA PRO A 58 13.93 15.02 -2.68
C PRO A 58 14.99 14.17 -1.99
N SER A 59 15.25 14.48 -0.72
CA SER A 59 16.19 13.74 0.11
C SER A 59 15.80 12.26 0.27
N LYS A 60 16.79 11.40 0.53
CA LYS A 60 16.54 9.97 0.86
C LYS A 60 15.54 9.83 2.00
N ALA A 61 15.66 10.66 3.04
CA ALA A 61 14.73 10.70 4.17
C ALA A 61 13.30 11.08 3.74
N SER A 62 13.16 12.03 2.81
CA SER A 62 11.84 12.40 2.27
C SER A 62 11.26 11.27 1.41
N LEU A 63 12.07 10.62 0.58
CA LEU A 63 11.66 9.46 -0.22
C LEU A 63 11.19 8.29 0.65
N GLU A 64 11.89 7.97 1.74
CA GLU A 64 11.43 6.94 2.67
C GLU A 64 10.11 7.29 3.33
N ARG A 65 9.91 8.55 3.72
CA ARG A 65 8.62 9.01 4.26
C ARG A 65 7.52 8.84 3.23
N ILE A 66 7.74 9.28 1.99
CA ILE A 66 6.77 9.13 0.90
C ILE A 66 6.45 7.65 0.69
N LYS A 67 7.47 6.78 0.59
CA LYS A 67 7.27 5.33 0.47
C LYS A 67 6.40 4.76 1.60
N ARG A 68 6.64 5.15 2.85
CA ARG A 68 5.81 4.71 3.99
C ARG A 68 4.38 5.22 3.89
N VAL A 69 4.18 6.45 3.46
CA VAL A 69 2.83 7.04 3.28
C VAL A 69 2.09 6.33 2.15
N GLU A 70 2.72 6.14 1.01
CA GLU A 70 2.11 5.44 -0.14
C GLU A 70 1.83 3.98 0.19
N LEU A 71 2.75 3.28 0.87
CA LEU A 71 2.54 1.90 1.28
C LEU A 71 1.41 1.77 2.31
N LYS A 72 1.19 2.76 3.17
CA LYS A 72 0.04 2.80 4.07
C LYS A 72 -1.28 2.98 3.32
N LYS A 73 -1.31 3.71 2.20
CA LYS A 73 -2.51 3.86 1.37
C LYS A 73 -2.89 2.56 0.65
N THR A 74 -1.90 1.75 0.28
CA THR A 74 -2.13 0.50 -0.46
C THR A 74 -2.29 -0.73 0.44
N CYS A 75 -1.79 -0.69 1.68
CA CYS A 75 -1.98 -1.77 2.63
C CYS A 75 -3.42 -1.81 3.14
N ALA A 76 -4.13 -2.89 2.85
CA ALA A 76 -5.41 -3.20 3.48
C ALA A 76 -5.30 -3.11 5.00
N THR A 77 -6.22 -2.37 5.62
CA THR A 77 -6.34 -2.22 7.06
C THR A 77 -6.53 -3.58 7.73
N ALA A 78 -6.22 -3.70 9.02
CA ALA A 78 -6.37 -4.96 9.74
C ALA A 78 -7.82 -5.49 9.69
N GLN A 79 -8.82 -4.60 9.63
CA GLN A 79 -10.22 -4.94 9.46
C GLN A 79 -10.52 -5.48 8.06
N GLU A 80 -10.03 -4.82 7.01
CA GLU A 80 -10.17 -5.32 5.62
C GLU A 80 -9.44 -6.66 5.43
N ARG A 81 -8.26 -6.85 6.03
CA ARG A 81 -7.57 -8.14 6.02
C ARG A 81 -8.37 -9.24 6.72
N LYS A 82 -9.08 -8.92 7.80
CA LYS A 82 -9.99 -9.85 8.48
C LYS A 82 -11.22 -10.15 7.61
N ALA A 83 -11.79 -9.15 6.94
CA ALA A 83 -12.92 -9.34 6.03
C ALA A 83 -12.53 -10.21 4.81
N VAL A 84 -11.40 -9.93 4.17
CA VAL A 84 -10.88 -10.75 3.06
C VAL A 84 -10.57 -12.17 3.55
N LYS A 85 -9.96 -12.34 4.73
CA LYS A 85 -9.78 -13.68 5.32
C LYS A 85 -11.11 -14.36 5.66
N ALA A 86 -12.14 -13.64 6.08
CA ALA A 86 -13.46 -14.22 6.35
C ALA A 86 -14.21 -14.63 5.06
N VAL A 87 -13.89 -14.00 3.93
CA VAL A 87 -14.40 -14.40 2.59
C VAL A 87 -13.58 -15.55 2.01
N VAL A 88 -12.26 -15.58 2.25
CA VAL A 88 -11.35 -16.63 1.74
C VAL A 88 -11.29 -17.85 2.64
N VAL A 89 -11.62 -17.74 3.93
CA VAL A 89 -12.09 -18.88 4.72
C VAL A 89 -13.45 -19.21 4.10
N PRO A 90 -13.55 -20.28 3.29
CA PRO A 90 -14.85 -20.68 2.81
C PRO A 90 -15.70 -20.89 4.05
N GLN A 91 -16.93 -20.40 4.02
CA GLN A 91 -17.96 -20.78 4.99
C GLN A 91 -17.82 -22.29 5.23
N THR A 92 -17.19 -22.59 6.35
CA THR A 92 -17.00 -23.94 6.82
C THR A 92 -18.39 -24.40 7.21
N THR A 93 -18.61 -25.70 7.08
CA THR A 93 -19.84 -26.38 7.51
C THR A 93 -21.06 -26.12 6.63
N VAL A 94 -21.10 -26.84 5.51
CA VAL A 94 -22.33 -27.55 5.17
C VAL A 94 -22.75 -28.27 6.46
N ARG A 95 -23.68 -27.68 7.24
CA ARG A 95 -24.55 -28.48 8.09
C ARG A 95 -25.05 -29.56 7.16
N SER A 96 -24.55 -30.77 7.35
CA SER A 96 -25.11 -31.93 6.70
C SER A 96 -26.62 -31.80 6.88
N PRO A 97 -27.41 -31.69 5.80
CA PRO A 97 -28.84 -31.83 5.98
C PRO A 97 -28.97 -33.21 6.59
N SER A 98 -29.50 -33.28 7.83
CA SER A 98 -29.89 -34.55 8.43
C SER A 98 -30.55 -35.34 7.33
N LEU A 99 -29.95 -36.47 6.97
CA LEU A 99 -30.38 -37.28 5.85
C LEU A 99 -31.81 -37.74 6.15
N LEU A 100 -32.79 -36.94 5.73
CA LEU A 100 -34.16 -37.39 5.58
C LEU A 100 -34.03 -38.59 4.67
N HIS A 101 -34.28 -39.77 5.25
CA HIS A 101 -34.15 -41.04 4.56
C HIS A 101 -35.11 -40.99 3.37
N LYS A 102 -34.59 -40.62 2.19
CA LYS A 102 -35.32 -40.74 0.94
C LYS A 102 -35.55 -42.24 0.75
N LYS A 103 -36.77 -42.69 0.98
CA LYS A 103 -37.23 -44.03 0.58
C LYS A 103 -36.83 -44.21 -0.88
N ARG A 104 -35.90 -45.13 -1.16
CA ARG A 104 -35.49 -45.47 -2.53
C ARG A 104 -36.75 -45.98 -3.22
N LYS A 105 -37.32 -45.18 -4.14
CA LYS A 105 -38.25 -45.74 -5.10
C LYS A 105 -37.45 -46.74 -5.91
N ALA A 106 -37.84 -48.02 -5.85
CA ALA A 106 -37.26 -49.05 -6.71
C ALA A 106 -37.31 -48.51 -8.14
N LYS A 107 -36.16 -48.49 -8.83
CA LYS A 107 -36.17 -48.20 -10.27
C LYS A 107 -37.02 -49.30 -10.90
N GLY A 108 -38.18 -48.94 -11.44
CA GLY A 108 -38.97 -49.87 -12.25
C GLY A 108 -38.12 -50.43 -13.39
N PRO A 109 -38.57 -51.51 -14.04
CA PRO A 109 -37.81 -52.11 -15.15
C PRO A 109 -37.47 -51.04 -16.19
N ASN A 110 -36.24 -51.07 -16.70
CA ASN A 110 -35.75 -50.11 -17.68
C ASN A 110 -36.67 -50.18 -18.92
N PRO A 111 -37.32 -49.09 -19.34
CA PRO A 111 -38.23 -49.10 -20.48
C PRO A 111 -37.56 -49.47 -21.82
N LEU A 112 -36.22 -49.52 -21.88
CA LEU A 112 -35.45 -49.95 -23.04
C LEU A 112 -35.01 -51.43 -23.01
N SER A 113 -35.36 -52.20 -21.96
CA SER A 113 -35.03 -53.63 -21.93
C SER A 113 -35.98 -54.44 -22.82
N VAL A 114 -35.68 -54.50 -24.11
CA VAL A 114 -36.35 -55.41 -25.04
C VAL A 114 -35.77 -56.80 -24.82
N GLN A 115 -36.38 -57.61 -23.95
CA GLN A 115 -36.08 -59.03 -23.90
C GLN A 115 -36.51 -59.66 -25.23
N ARG A 116 -35.55 -60.07 -26.06
CA ARG A 116 -35.84 -60.83 -27.28
C ARG A 116 -36.43 -62.19 -26.89
N LYS A 117 -37.69 -62.41 -27.29
CA LYS A 117 -38.38 -63.70 -27.15
C LYS A 117 -37.64 -64.74 -28.00
N LYS A 118 -37.12 -65.82 -27.41
CA LYS A 118 -36.59 -66.95 -28.17
C LYS A 118 -37.74 -67.62 -28.91
N ALA A 119 -37.63 -67.76 -30.23
CA ALA A 119 -38.55 -68.56 -31.03
C ALA A 119 -38.40 -70.04 -30.65
N LYS A 120 -39.52 -70.75 -30.61
CA LYS A 120 -39.58 -72.21 -30.47
C LYS A 120 -39.34 -72.85 -31.82
#